data_AF-A0A9D4TU25-F1
#
_entry.id   AF-A0A9D4TU25-F1
#
_cell.length_a   1.000
_cell.length_b   1.000
_cell.length_c   1.000
_cell.angle_alpha   90.00
_cell.angle_beta   90.00
_cell.angle_gamma   90.00
#
_symmetry.space_group_name_H-M   'P 1'
#
loop_
_entity.id
_entity.type
_entity.pdbx_description
1 polymer ?
#
loop_
_entity_poly.entity_id
_entity_poly.type
_entity_poly.pdbx_seq_one_letter_code
_entity_poly.pdbx_strand_id
1 'polypeptide(L)'
;MQLHPPPPPTRVINIVSGALNDAAAKKYDLEAWFPASSTYRELVSCSNCTDYQARRLGIRLRGQQGPDGESKKEFVHMLNGTLTATEHTLCCLLENYQTADGVRVPEVLQPFMMGIDFIPFKKQYDAKGKLVNRPEPKKAAPAPAAAPSGEAAAMSTS
;
A
#
# COMPACT_ATOMS: atom_id res chain seq x y z
N MET A 1 -14.19 -18.99 -5.24
CA MET A 1 -13.63 -17.87 -4.46
C MET A 1 -12.24 -17.58 -5.00
N GLN A 2 -12.04 -16.52 -5.78
CA GLN A 2 -10.69 -16.08 -6.12
C GLN A 2 -10.10 -15.47 -4.84
N LEU A 3 -9.03 -16.09 -4.32
CA LEU A 3 -8.30 -15.56 -3.17
C LEU A 3 -7.69 -14.22 -3.58
N HIS A 4 -8.12 -13.15 -2.92
CA HIS A 4 -7.57 -11.82 -3.13
C HIS A 4 -6.09 -11.79 -2.74
N PRO A 5 -5.22 -11.13 -3.52
CA PRO A 5 -3.83 -10.99 -3.15
C PRO A 5 -3.74 -10.23 -1.81
N PRO A 6 -2.96 -10.75 -0.84
CA PRO A 6 -2.79 -10.07 0.44
C PRO A 6 -2.13 -8.70 0.24
N PRO A 7 -2.28 -7.78 1.22
CA PRO A 7 -1.57 -6.51 1.18
C PRO A 7 -0.05 -6.75 1.07
N PRO A 8 0.70 -5.79 0.49
CA PRO A 8 2.15 -5.91 0.37
C PRO A 8 2.81 -6.17 1.73
N PRO A 9 3.83 -7.03 1.83
CA PRO A 9 4.59 -7.20 3.06
C PRO A 9 5.24 -5.88 3.47
N THR A 10 5.11 -5.51 4.74
CA THR A 10 5.69 -4.29 5.29
C THR A 10 6.50 -4.57 6.54
N ARG A 11 7.52 -3.76 6.79
CA ARG A 11 8.24 -3.72 8.06
C ARG A 11 8.29 -2.32 8.62
N VAL A 12 8.27 -2.21 9.94
CA VAL A 12 8.51 -0.96 10.65
C VAL A 12 9.95 -0.96 11.15
N ILE A 13 10.69 0.09 10.82
CA ILE A 13 12.06 0.27 11.25
C ILE A 13 12.17 1.48 12.18
N ASN A 14 12.95 1.36 13.24
CA ASN A 14 13.34 2.48 14.09
C ASN A 14 14.64 3.06 13.57
N ILE A 15 14.66 4.34 13.22
CA ILE A 15 15.81 4.97 12.56
C ILE A 15 16.93 5.21 13.57
N VAL A 16 18.16 4.87 13.18
CA VAL A 16 19.37 5.07 14.00
C VAL A 16 19.64 6.56 14.18
N SER A 17 20.24 6.93 15.32
CA SER A 17 20.45 8.33 15.71
C SER A 17 21.20 9.16 14.66
N GLY A 18 22.20 8.58 14.00
CA GLY A 18 22.99 9.28 12.96
C GLY A 18 22.25 9.57 11.65
N ALA A 19 21.06 8.99 11.47
CA ALA A 19 20.20 9.22 10.29
C ALA A 19 18.95 10.06 10.64
N LEU A 20 18.79 10.49 11.89
CA LEU A 20 17.75 11.44 12.27
C LEU A 20 18.10 12.83 11.75
N ASN A 21 17.08 13.58 11.34
CA ASN A 21 17.23 15.02 11.10
C ASN A 21 17.16 15.79 12.44
N ASP A 22 17.66 17.02 12.46
CA ASP A 22 17.80 17.85 13.69
C ASP A 22 16.51 17.97 14.50
N ALA A 23 15.34 17.96 13.83
CA ALA A 23 14.06 18.12 14.48
C ALA A 23 13.51 16.83 15.11
N ALA A 24 13.93 15.64 14.68
CA ALA A 24 13.32 14.39 15.15
C ALA A 24 14.02 13.86 16.40
N ALA A 25 13.26 13.74 17.50
CA ALA A 25 13.70 13.02 18.69
C ALA A 25 13.64 11.50 18.48
N LYS A 26 12.69 11.04 17.66
CA LYS A 26 12.54 9.64 17.25
C LYS A 26 11.77 9.56 15.93
N LYS A 27 12.20 8.66 15.04
CA LYS A 27 11.60 8.44 13.73
C LYS A 27 11.38 6.95 13.46
N TYR A 28 10.23 6.62 12.90
CA TYR A 28 9.88 5.29 12.40
C TYR A 28 9.56 5.37 10.92
N ASP A 29 10.15 4.47 10.13
CA ASP A 29 9.78 4.30 8.73
C ASP A 29 9.02 2.99 8.55
N LEU A 30 7.98 3.04 7.72
CA LEU A 30 7.32 1.86 7.20
C LEU A 30 7.82 1.64 5.79
N GLU A 31 8.49 0.52 5.61
CA GLU A 31 9.02 0.09 4.34
C GLU A 31 8.17 -1.07 3.81
N ALA A 32 7.77 -0.99 2.54
CA ALA A 32 7.08 -2.07 1.86
C ALA A 32 8.06 -2.89 1.01
N TRP A 33 7.76 -4.17 0.83
CA TRP A 33 8.50 -5.08 -0.02
C TRP A 33 8.12 -4.88 -1.51
N PHE A 34 9.14 -4.73 -2.35
CA PHE A 34 9.02 -4.58 -3.81
C PHE A 34 9.56 -5.86 -4.47
N PRO A 35 8.69 -6.76 -4.97
CA PRO A 35 9.11 -8.07 -5.45
C PRO A 35 9.96 -8.02 -6.72
N ALA A 36 9.73 -7.09 -7.64
CA ALA A 36 10.56 -6.98 -8.85
C ALA A 36 11.94 -6.41 -8.52
N SER A 37 12.01 -5.48 -7.56
CA SER A 37 13.28 -4.94 -7.06
C SER A 37 13.98 -5.84 -6.03
N SER A 38 13.29 -6.85 -5.49
CA SER A 38 13.76 -7.71 -4.38
C SER A 38 14.31 -6.93 -3.18
N THR A 39 13.64 -5.85 -2.78
CA THR A 39 14.09 -5.00 -1.67
C THR A 39 12.93 -4.31 -0.95
N TYR A 40 13.18 -3.86 0.28
CA TYR A 40 12.28 -2.96 1.01
C TYR A 40 12.54 -1.51 0.60
N ARG A 41 11.47 -0.72 0.42
CA ARG A 41 11.56 0.72 0.14
C ARG A 41 10.62 1.50 1.06
N GLU A 42 11.08 2.67 1.51
CA GLU A 42 10.29 3.58 2.36
C GLU A 42 9.03 4.06 1.64
N LEU A 43 7.88 3.90 2.29
CA LEU A 43 6.60 4.50 1.87
C LEU A 43 6.12 5.58 2.83
N VAL A 44 6.46 5.46 4.11
CA VAL A 44 5.99 6.32 5.19
C VAL A 44 7.13 6.60 6.15
N SER A 45 7.21 7.85 6.60
CA SER A 45 8.09 8.29 7.67
C SER A 45 7.26 9.01 8.72
N CYS A 46 7.40 8.62 9.99
CA CYS A 46 6.71 9.19 11.14
C CYS A 46 7.71 9.66 12.19
N SER A 47 7.66 10.94 12.56
CA SER A 47 8.60 11.56 13.48
C SER A 47 7.90 12.24 14.66
N ASN A 48 8.46 12.06 15.86
CA ASN A 48 8.17 12.92 17.01
C ASN A 48 9.25 14.00 17.10
N CYS A 49 8.86 15.25 16.97
CA CYS A 49 9.76 16.40 17.01
C CYS A 49 9.75 17.17 18.34
N THR A 50 9.06 16.62 19.34
CA THR A 50 8.85 17.25 20.66
C THR A 50 8.53 18.73 20.49
N ASP A 51 9.19 19.61 21.24
CA ASP A 51 8.99 21.05 21.14
C ASP A 51 9.94 21.76 20.15
N TYR A 52 10.78 21.02 19.40
CA TYR A 52 11.80 21.61 18.53
C TYR A 52 11.21 22.62 17.54
N GLN A 53 10.18 22.20 16.81
CA GLN A 53 9.48 23.06 15.85
C GLN A 53 8.67 24.16 16.55
N ALA A 54 8.00 23.82 17.66
CA ALA A 54 7.16 24.73 18.42
C ALA A 54 7.94 25.90 19.03
N ARG A 55 9.17 25.67 19.50
CA ARG A 55 10.08 26.72 20.01
C ARG A 55 10.39 27.75 18.94
N ARG A 56 10.74 27.30 17.73
CA ARG A 56 11.05 28.18 16.60
C ARG A 56 9.84 28.98 16.12
N LEU A 57 8.65 28.37 16.16
CA LEU A 57 7.40 28.99 15.72
C LEU A 57 6.69 29.80 16.81
N GLY A 58 7.16 29.74 18.07
CA GLY A 58 6.51 30.42 19.19
C GLY A 58 5.18 29.81 19.63
N ILE A 59 4.93 28.52 19.34
CA ILE A 59 3.68 27.83 19.65
C ILE A 59 3.70 27.34 21.10
N ARG A 60 3.06 28.09 21.99
CA ARG A 60 3.11 27.86 23.43
C ARG A 60 1.93 27.02 23.91
N LEU A 61 2.20 26.12 24.85
CA LEU A 61 1.18 25.51 25.67
C LEU A 61 0.82 26.50 26.78
N ARG A 62 -0.48 26.77 26.97
CA ARG A 62 -0.93 27.59 28.09
C ARG A 62 -0.76 26.77 29.37
N GLY A 63 0.25 27.10 30.17
CA GLY A 63 0.47 26.47 31.47
C GLY A 63 -0.69 26.73 32.42
N GLN A 64 -0.98 25.75 33.29
CA GLN A 64 -1.72 26.03 34.51
C GLN A 64 -0.83 26.87 35.44
N GLN A 65 -1.41 27.85 36.14
CA GLN A 65 -0.67 28.59 37.16
C GLN A 65 -0.17 27.60 38.20
N GLY A 66 1.15 27.59 38.42
CA GLY A 66 1.72 26.88 39.57
C GLY A 66 1.23 27.51 40.89
N PRO A 67 1.36 26.80 42.01
CA PRO A 67 0.98 27.31 43.34
C PRO A 67 1.65 28.66 43.69
N ASP A 68 2.81 28.97 43.10
CA ASP A 68 3.56 30.21 43.29
C ASP A 68 3.18 31.34 42.30
N GLY A 69 2.14 31.16 41.49
CA GLY A 69 1.66 32.16 40.51
C GLY A 69 2.51 32.28 39.24
N GLU A 70 3.64 31.58 39.14
CA GLU A 70 4.46 31.55 37.93
C GLU A 70 3.86 30.61 36.86
N SER A 71 3.64 31.16 35.66
CA SER A 71 3.28 30.37 34.48
C SER A 71 4.56 29.87 33.81
N LYS A 72 4.88 28.58 33.97
CA LYS A 72 5.96 27.94 33.21
C LYS A 72 5.63 28.03 31.71
N LYS A 73 6.51 28.66 30.93
CA LYS A 73 6.34 28.78 29.46
C LYS A 73 6.69 27.45 28.81
N GLU A 74 5.70 26.59 28.66
CA GLU A 74 5.83 25.31 27.96
C GLU A 74 5.48 25.45 26.48
N PHE A 75 6.01 24.55 25.66
CA PHE A 75 5.76 24.48 24.22
C PHE A 75 5.05 23.17 23.91
N VAL A 76 4.16 23.21 22.91
CA VAL A 76 3.46 21.99 22.48
C VAL A 76 4.43 21.01 21.82
N HIS A 77 4.13 19.72 21.90
CA HIS A 77 4.84 18.73 21.10
C HIS A 77 4.23 18.63 19.70
N MET A 78 5.09 18.57 18.69
CA MET A 78 4.70 18.42 17.29
C MET A 78 5.16 17.07 16.75
N LEU A 79 4.26 16.38 16.07
CA LEU A 79 4.51 15.13 15.36
C LEU A 79 4.12 15.32 13.90
N ASN A 80 4.79 14.59 13.01
CA ASN A 80 4.45 14.53 11.60
C ASN A 80 4.58 13.10 11.10
N GLY A 81 3.75 12.73 10.13
CA GLY A 81 3.75 11.40 9.54
C GLY A 81 3.15 11.41 8.15
N THR A 82 3.81 10.75 7.21
CA THR A 82 3.26 10.54 5.87
C THR A 82 2.17 9.48 5.95
N LEU A 83 0.92 9.80 5.60
CA LEU A 83 -0.11 8.75 5.47
C LEU A 83 0.09 7.93 4.20
N THR A 84 0.29 8.62 3.07
CA THR A 84 0.59 7.99 1.78
C THR A 84 1.39 8.94 0.91
N ALA A 85 2.55 8.48 0.43
CA ALA A 85 3.23 9.07 -0.70
C ALA A 85 2.64 8.41 -1.96
N THR A 86 1.81 9.13 -2.70
CA THR A 86 0.95 8.59 -3.75
C THR A 86 1.71 7.82 -4.83
N GLU A 87 2.80 8.39 -5.34
CA GLU A 87 3.61 7.82 -6.41
C GLU A 87 4.35 6.56 -5.95
N HIS A 88 4.93 6.58 -4.75
CA HIS A 88 5.64 5.43 -4.19
C HIS A 88 4.68 4.30 -3.85
N THR A 89 3.51 4.65 -3.31
CA THR A 89 2.43 3.70 -3.02
C THR A 89 1.94 3.07 -4.32
N LEU A 90 1.77 3.86 -5.39
CA LEU A 90 1.41 3.34 -6.71
C LEU A 90 2.45 2.35 -7.24
N CYS A 91 3.75 2.66 -7.16
CA CYS A 91 4.81 1.72 -7.56
C CYS A 91 4.74 0.42 -6.75
N CYS A 92 4.51 0.49 -5.44
CA CYS A 92 4.35 -0.68 -4.58
C CYS A 92 3.15 -1.54 -5.02
N LEU A 93 2.01 -0.90 -5.30
CA LEU A 93 0.81 -1.58 -5.78
C LEU A 93 1.03 -2.23 -7.15
N LEU A 94 1.65 -1.52 -8.10
CA LEU A 94 1.94 -2.06 -9.43
C LEU A 94 2.82 -3.31 -9.34
N GLU A 95 3.87 -3.32 -8.52
CA GLU A 95 4.73 -4.50 -8.39
C GLU A 95 4.05 -5.68 -7.68
N ASN A 96 3.25 -5.41 -6.64
CA ASN A 96 2.63 -6.47 -5.81
C ASN A 96 1.33 -7.02 -6.41
N TYR A 97 0.61 -6.25 -7.23
CA TYR A 97 -0.69 -6.62 -7.79
C TYR A 97 -0.64 -6.89 -9.31
N GLN A 98 0.55 -6.84 -9.94
CA GLN A 98 0.69 -7.24 -11.34
C GLN A 98 0.41 -8.73 -11.56
N THR A 99 -0.05 -9.02 -12.77
CA THR A 99 -0.31 -10.33 -13.35
C THR A 99 0.29 -10.35 -14.76
N ALA A 100 0.24 -11.48 -15.46
CA ALA A 100 0.66 -11.53 -16.86
C ALA A 100 -0.11 -10.53 -17.76
N ASP A 101 -1.38 -10.28 -17.42
CA ASP A 101 -2.32 -9.55 -18.27
C ASP A 101 -2.52 -8.07 -17.90
N GLY A 102 -2.08 -7.66 -16.71
CA GLY A 102 -2.34 -6.33 -16.16
C GLY A 102 -2.16 -6.27 -14.65
N VAL A 103 -2.80 -5.31 -13.99
CA VAL A 103 -2.71 -5.09 -12.54
C VAL A 103 -4.09 -5.20 -11.91
N ARG A 104 -4.22 -6.00 -10.84
CA ARG A 104 -5.45 -6.07 -10.05
C ARG A 104 -5.58 -4.82 -9.17
N VAL A 105 -6.78 -4.25 -9.09
CA VAL A 105 -7.07 -3.13 -8.19
C VAL A 105 -7.41 -3.67 -6.80
N PRO A 106 -6.71 -3.23 -5.72
CA PRO A 106 -7.07 -3.57 -4.35
C PRO A 106 -8.55 -3.27 -4.07
N GLU A 107 -9.27 -4.20 -3.44
CA GLU A 107 -10.72 -4.08 -3.18
C GLU A 107 -11.11 -2.75 -2.54
N VAL A 108 -10.30 -2.29 -1.56
CA VAL A 108 -10.53 -1.03 -0.84
C VAL A 108 -10.46 0.21 -1.73
N LEU A 109 -9.82 0.12 -2.90
CA LEU A 109 -9.72 1.21 -3.88
C LEU A 109 -10.83 1.16 -4.95
N GLN A 110 -11.44 0.01 -5.18
CA GLN A 110 -12.43 -0.18 -6.26
C GLN A 110 -13.65 0.77 -6.16
N PRO A 111 -14.23 1.09 -4.98
CA PRO A 111 -15.30 2.07 -4.86
C PRO A 111 -14.92 3.48 -5.32
N PHE A 112 -13.63 3.82 -5.23
CA PHE A 112 -13.09 5.10 -5.67
C PHE A 112 -12.69 5.09 -7.16
N MET A 113 -12.78 3.94 -7.82
CA MET A 113 -12.42 3.74 -9.24
C MET A 113 -13.61 3.28 -10.08
N MET A 114 -14.85 3.69 -9.75
CA MET A 114 -16.06 3.31 -10.48
C MET A 114 -16.27 1.79 -10.60
N GLY A 115 -15.79 1.03 -9.62
CA GLY A 115 -15.86 -0.44 -9.61
C GLY A 115 -14.83 -1.15 -10.49
N ILE A 116 -13.82 -0.45 -11.01
CA ILE A 116 -12.73 -1.07 -11.77
C ILE A 116 -11.92 -1.98 -10.84
N ASP A 117 -11.87 -3.28 -11.18
CA ASP A 117 -11.16 -4.33 -10.44
C ASP A 117 -9.85 -4.77 -11.11
N PHE A 118 -9.65 -4.42 -12.39
CA PHE A 118 -8.48 -4.82 -13.18
C PHE A 118 -8.08 -3.76 -14.21
N ILE A 119 -6.78 -3.49 -14.31
CA ILE A 119 -6.18 -2.55 -15.26
C ILE A 119 -5.33 -3.35 -16.27
N PRO A 120 -5.79 -3.56 -17.52
CA PRO A 120 -5.08 -4.39 -18.49
C PRO A 120 -3.86 -3.68 -19.09
N PHE A 121 -2.80 -4.43 -19.37
CA PHE A 121 -1.68 -3.90 -20.16
C PHE A 121 -2.08 -3.76 -21.64
N LYS A 122 -1.91 -2.56 -22.20
CA LYS A 122 -2.20 -2.29 -23.63
C LYS A 122 -1.02 -2.57 -24.56
N LYS A 123 0.18 -2.68 -24.00
CA LYS A 123 1.42 -2.87 -24.74
C LYS A 123 2.27 -3.95 -24.09
N GLN A 124 3.13 -4.58 -24.89
CA GLN A 124 4.07 -5.60 -24.45
C GLN A 124 5.38 -5.47 -25.23
N TYR A 125 6.46 -6.02 -24.69
CA TYR A 125 7.73 -6.11 -25.40
C TYR A 125 7.70 -7.31 -26.35
N ASP A 126 8.12 -7.11 -27.60
CA ASP A 126 8.40 -8.21 -28.53
C ASP A 126 9.76 -8.88 -28.22
N ALA A 127 10.09 -9.95 -28.94
CA ALA A 127 11.36 -10.66 -28.78
C ALA A 127 12.61 -9.80 -29.06
N LYS A 128 12.44 -8.64 -29.70
CA LYS A 128 13.49 -7.66 -30.00
C LYS A 128 13.52 -6.52 -28.98
N GLY A 129 12.72 -6.60 -27.92
CA GLY A 129 12.62 -5.56 -26.89
C GLY A 129 11.86 -4.31 -27.32
N LYS A 130 11.15 -4.33 -28.45
CA LYS A 130 10.34 -3.20 -28.92
C LYS A 130 8.95 -3.26 -28.27
N LEU A 131 8.49 -2.12 -27.78
CA LEU A 131 7.14 -1.98 -27.24
C LEU A 131 6.11 -2.00 -28.39
N VAL A 132 5.28 -3.04 -28.42
CA VAL A 132 4.22 -3.26 -29.42
C VAL A 132 2.86 -3.34 -28.74
N ASN A 133 1.77 -3.11 -29.49
CA ASN A 133 0.43 -3.27 -28.95
C ASN A 133 0.19 -4.74 -28.59
N ARG A 134 -0.39 -4.97 -27.42
CA ARG A 134 -0.79 -6.31 -27.00
C ARG A 134 -2.01 -6.74 -27.83
N PRO A 135 -2.03 -7.98 -28.38
CA PRO A 135 -3.21 -8.51 -29.04
C PRO A 135 -4.40 -8.52 -28.07
N GLU A 136 -5.60 -8.16 -28.54
CA GLU A 136 -6.79 -8.28 -27.70
C GLU A 136 -6.96 -9.72 -27.23
N PRO A 137 -7.30 -9.93 -25.94
CA PRO A 137 -7.58 -11.28 -25.46
C PRO A 137 -8.72 -11.86 -26.29
N LYS A 138 -8.50 -13.03 -26.92
CA LYS A 138 -9.57 -13.76 -27.60
C LYS A 138 -10.69 -13.98 -26.58
N LYS A 139 -11.91 -13.50 -26.87
CA LYS A 139 -13.11 -13.84 -26.07
C LYS A 139 -13.06 -15.35 -25.81
N ALA A 140 -13.02 -15.74 -24.53
CA ALA A 140 -13.06 -17.14 -24.16
C ALA A 140 -14.27 -17.77 -24.84
N ALA A 141 -14.05 -18.87 -25.58
CA ALA A 141 -15.14 -19.66 -26.11
C ALA A 141 -16.05 -20.05 -24.94
N PRO A 142 -17.38 -20.01 -25.11
CA PRO A 142 -18.29 -20.42 -24.05
C PRO A 142 -17.88 -21.82 -23.58
N ALA A 143 -17.72 -21.98 -22.26
CA ALA A 143 -17.40 -23.26 -21.67
C ALA A 143 -18.38 -24.32 -22.22
N PRO A 144 -17.91 -25.51 -22.63
CA PRO A 144 -18.81 -26.55 -23.12
C PRO A 144 -19.84 -26.83 -22.03
N ALA A 145 -21.12 -26.79 -22.41
CA ALA A 145 -22.23 -27.09 -21.52
C ALA A 145 -21.97 -28.43 -20.83
N ALA A 146 -22.03 -28.45 -19.50
CA ALA A 146 -21.86 -29.66 -18.72
C ALA A 146 -22.85 -30.72 -19.24
N ALA A 147 -22.32 -31.86 -19.67
CA ALA A 147 -23.12 -33.00 -20.09
C ALA A 147 -24.02 -33.45 -18.92
N PRO A 148 -25.29 -33.81 -19.17
CA PRO A 148 -26.18 -34.27 -18.12
C PRO A 148 -25.61 -35.54 -17.48
N SER A 149 -25.41 -35.48 -16.16
CA SER A 149 -25.02 -36.62 -15.34
C SER A 149 -26.05 -37.73 -15.47
N GLY A 150 -25.61 -38.90 -15.93
CA GLY A 150 -26.44 -40.08 -16.10
C GLY A 150 -27.17 -40.49 -14.82
N GLU A 151 -28.45 -40.77 -15.01
CA GLU A 151 -29.41 -41.29 -14.05
C GLU A 151 -28.93 -42.64 -13.46
N ALA A 152 -29.05 -42.77 -12.14
CA ALA A 152 -28.67 -43.96 -11.40
C ALA A 152 -29.60 -45.13 -11.73
N ALA A 153 -29.04 -46.21 -12.29
CA ALA A 153 -29.75 -47.47 -12.45
C ALA A 153 -29.90 -48.19 -11.09
N ALA A 154 -31.13 -48.30 -10.63
CA ALA A 154 -31.52 -49.08 -9.46
C ALA A 154 -31.60 -50.59 -9.79
N MET A 155 -30.82 -51.37 -9.03
CA MET A 155 -31.25 -52.55 -8.25
C MET A 155 -32.18 -53.61 -8.91
N SER A 156 -31.58 -54.73 -9.34
CA SER A 156 -32.19 -56.08 -9.51
C SER A 156 -30.99 -57.06 -9.52
N THR A 157 -30.87 -58.12 -8.72
CA THR A 157 -31.75 -59.28 -8.51
C THR A 157 -31.28 -60.12 -7.31
N SER A 158 -32.26 -60.72 -6.64
CA SER A 158 -32.29 -62.05 -5.97
C SER A 158 -31.26 -62.43 -4.91
#